data_AF-A0A538M3S5-F1
#
_entry.id   AF-A0A538M3S5-F1
#
_cell.length_a   1.000
_cell.length_b   1.000
_cell.length_c   1.000
_cell.angle_alpha   90.00
_cell.angle_beta   90.00
_cell.angle_gamma   90.00
#
_symmetry.space_group_name_H-M   'P 1'
#
loop_
_entity.id
_entity.type
_entity.pdbx_description
1 polymer ?
#
loop_
_entity_poly.entity_id
_entity_poly.type
_entity_poly.pdbx_seq_one_letter_code
_entity_poly.pdbx_strand_id
1 'polypeptide(L)'
;MVVRRFDVVEKEMPEVGTRSRKLIDENYPTIVWEHSHVVVDENGTVMTYCVYEAPTEEIVREHASDLGKHTIDGIFEIAGDVTPADFPV
;
A
#
# COMPACT_ATOMS: atom_id res chain seq x y z
N MET A 1 -0.67 1.10 7.51
CA MET A 1 0.41 0.92 6.52
C MET A 1 0.47 -0.51 6.03
N VAL A 2 0.55 -0.73 4.72
CA VAL A 2 0.78 -2.05 4.11
C VAL A 2 2.10 -2.04 3.36
N VAL A 3 2.95 -3.03 3.64
CA VAL A 3 4.24 -3.24 2.97
C VAL A 3 4.09 -4.41 2.01
N ARG A 4 4.31 -4.18 0.71
CA ARG A 4 4.12 -5.18 -0.34
C ARG A 4 5.37 -5.26 -1.22
N ARG A 5 5.73 -6.47 -1.64
CA ARG A 5 6.72 -6.74 -2.69
C ARG A 5 6.00 -7.27 -3.92
N PHE A 6 6.17 -6.61 -5.06
CA PHE A 6 5.46 -6.94 -6.29
C PHE A 6 6.26 -7.88 -7.18
N ASP A 7 5.53 -8.72 -7.92
CA ASP A 7 6.05 -9.61 -8.95
C ASP A 7 6.15 -8.91 -10.33
N VAL A 8 6.02 -7.58 -10.34
CA VAL A 8 6.04 -6.71 -11.53
C VAL A 8 7.14 -5.67 -11.42
N VAL A 9 7.53 -5.10 -12.57
CA VAL A 9 8.52 -4.01 -12.61
C VAL A 9 7.87 -2.63 -12.55
N GLU A 10 8.68 -1.59 -12.28
CA GLU A 10 8.20 -0.21 -12.04
C GLU A 10 7.26 0.30 -13.14
N LYS A 11 7.57 0.02 -14.41
CA LYS A 11 6.76 0.45 -15.57
C LYS A 11 5.33 -0.10 -15.57
N GLU A 12 5.06 -1.19 -14.83
CA GLU A 12 3.75 -1.83 -14.73
C GLU A 12 2.92 -1.29 -13.55
N MET A 13 3.53 -0.51 -12.65
CA MET A 13 2.84 0.04 -11.48
C MET A 13 1.63 0.93 -11.79
N PRO A 14 1.59 1.71 -12.89
CA PRO A 14 0.37 2.44 -13.27
C PRO A 14 -0.85 1.53 -13.50
N GLU A 15 -0.65 0.35 -14.08
CA GLU A 15 -1.71 -0.64 -14.28
C GLU A 15 -2.17 -1.23 -12.95
N VAL A 16 -1.22 -1.61 -12.08
CA VAL A 16 -1.49 -2.11 -10.72
C VAL A 16 -2.27 -1.08 -9.90
N GLY A 17 -1.84 0.19 -9.92
CA GLY A 17 -2.52 1.29 -9.22
C GLY A 17 -3.94 1.52 -9.74
N THR A 18 -4.14 1.47 -11.06
CA THR A 18 -5.46 1.58 -11.69
C THR A 18 -6.40 0.47 -11.22
N ARG A 19 -5.92 -0.78 -11.22
CA ARG A 19 -6.69 -1.93 -10.73
C ARG A 19 -7.00 -1.82 -9.24
N SER A 20 -6.01 -1.43 -8.43
CA SER A 20 -6.17 -1.23 -6.98
C SER A 20 -7.26 -0.20 -6.69
N ARG A 21 -7.26 0.94 -7.40
CA ARG A 21 -8.28 1.97 -7.27
C ARG A 21 -9.67 1.45 -7.65
N LYS A 22 -9.77 0.75 -8.78
CA LYS A 22 -11.03 0.16 -9.24
C LYS A 22 -11.61 -0.83 -8.23
N LEU A 23 -10.78 -1.71 -7.65
CA LEU A 23 -11.22 -2.65 -6.62
C LEU A 23 -11.76 -1.93 -5.38
N ILE A 24 -11.13 -0.82 -4.96
CA ILE A 24 -11.63 0.00 -3.85
C ILE A 24 -13.01 0.57 -4.20
N ASP A 25 -13.14 1.20 -5.37
CA ASP A 25 -14.39 1.85 -5.76
C ASP A 25 -15.55 0.85 -5.94
N GLU A 26 -15.28 -0.38 -6.40
CA GLU A 26 -16.30 -1.38 -6.69
C GLU A 26 -16.65 -2.30 -5.51
N ASN A 27 -15.64 -2.78 -4.76
CA ASN A 27 -15.80 -3.87 -3.80
C ASN A 27 -15.46 -3.47 -2.35
N TYR A 28 -14.63 -2.45 -2.16
CA TYR A 28 -14.13 -2.03 -0.85
C TYR A 28 -14.36 -0.53 -0.58
N PRO A 29 -15.60 -0.02 -0.72
CA PRO A 29 -15.87 1.43 -0.69
C PRO A 29 -15.61 2.09 0.66
N THR A 30 -15.37 1.31 1.73
CA THR A 30 -14.99 1.80 3.06
C THR A 30 -13.48 1.91 3.27
N ILE A 31 -12.66 1.49 2.29
CA ILE A 31 -11.22 1.74 2.27
C ILE A 31 -10.97 3.09 1.59
N VAL A 32 -10.23 3.97 2.25
CA VAL A 32 -9.65 5.16 1.63
C VAL A 32 -8.16 4.90 1.40
N TRP A 33 -7.74 4.93 0.14
CA TRP A 33 -6.32 4.95 -0.20
C TRP A 33 -5.80 6.38 -0.16
N GLU A 34 -5.00 6.71 0.85
CA GLU A 34 -4.45 8.06 1.00
C GLU A 34 -3.32 8.31 0.01
N HIS A 35 -2.26 7.49 0.09
CA HIS A 35 -1.11 7.54 -0.81
C HIS A 35 -0.26 6.26 -0.71
N SER A 36 0.72 6.16 -1.61
CA SER A 36 1.74 5.10 -1.56
C SER A 36 3.11 5.67 -1.87
N HIS A 37 4.13 5.16 -1.19
CA HIS A 37 5.50 5.25 -1.65
C HIS A 37 5.82 4.03 -2.51
N VAL A 38 6.25 4.25 -3.74
CA VAL A 38 6.78 3.19 -4.62
C VAL A 38 8.30 3.22 -4.51
N VAL A 39 8.89 2.07 -4.20
CA VAL A 39 10.34 1.93 -3.98
C VAL A 39 10.86 0.81 -4.88
N VAL A 40 12.05 1.00 -5.42
CA VAL A 40 12.73 0.01 -6.25
C VAL A 40 14.08 -0.29 -5.60
N ASP A 41 14.39 -1.58 -5.42
CA ASP A 41 15.69 -2.00 -4.91
C ASP A 41 16.76 -2.04 -6.02
N GLU A 42 18.01 -2.35 -5.65
CA GLU A 42 19.14 -2.45 -6.60
C GLU A 42 18.96 -3.53 -7.67
N ASN A 43 18.09 -4.51 -7.43
CA ASN A 43 17.77 -5.60 -8.36
C ASN A 43 16.57 -5.28 -9.26
N GLY A 44 15.95 -4.11 -9.11
CA GLY A 44 14.75 -3.72 -9.85
C GLY A 44 13.44 -4.28 -9.26
N THR A 45 13.49 -4.87 -8.06
CA THR A 45 12.30 -5.36 -7.35
C THR A 45 11.48 -4.18 -6.89
N VAL A 46 10.18 -4.18 -7.20
CA VAL A 46 9.27 -3.12 -6.75
C VAL A 46 8.66 -3.48 -5.40
N MET A 47 8.68 -2.51 -4.50
CA MET A 47 7.95 -2.54 -3.23
C MET A 47 7.06 -1.31 -3.10
N THR A 48 6.03 -1.42 -2.27
CA THR A 48 5.22 -0.26 -1.89
C THR A 48 4.99 -0.19 -0.40
N TYR A 49 4.95 1.04 0.11
CA TYR A 49 4.43 1.39 1.43
C TYR A 49 3.13 2.15 1.22
N CYS A 50 2.00 1.47 1.40
CA CYS A 50 0.68 2.03 1.18
C CYS A 50 0.06 2.50 2.50
N VAL A 51 -0.50 3.71 2.49
CA VAL A 51 -1.28 4.25 3.61
C VAL A 51 -2.75 4.19 3.25
N TYR A 52 -3.52 3.52 4.11
CA TYR A 52 -4.96 3.33 3.97
C TYR A 52 -5.64 3.72 5.29
N GLU A 53 -6.79 4.37 5.18
CA GLU A 53 -7.79 4.44 6.25
C GLU A 53 -8.86 3.36 5.95
N ALA A 54 -9.19 2.56 6.95
CA ALA A 54 -10.15 1.47 6.82
C ALA A 54 -10.75 1.11 8.19
N PRO A 55 -11.96 0.52 8.24
CA PRO A 55 -12.60 0.16 9.51
C PRO A 55 -11.90 -0.99 10.24
N THR A 56 -11.20 -1.88 9.53
CA THR A 56 -10.48 -3.03 10.10
C THR A 56 -9.24 -3.35 9.28
N GLU A 57 -8.28 -4.06 9.88
CA GLU A 57 -7.14 -4.62 9.13
C GLU A 57 -7.57 -5.69 8.12
N GLU A 58 -8.61 -6.47 8.46
CA GLU A 58 -9.07 -7.60 7.64
C GLU A 58 -9.53 -7.16 6.26
N ILE A 59 -10.29 -6.06 6.16
CA ILE A 59 -10.76 -5.57 4.85
C ILE A 59 -9.58 -5.10 3.96
N VAL A 60 -8.49 -4.61 4.58
CA VAL A 60 -7.25 -4.25 3.87
C VAL A 60 -6.53 -5.51 3.39
N ARG A 61 -6.58 -6.62 4.15
CA ARG A 61 -6.03 -7.92 3.74
C ARG A 61 -6.81 -8.50 2.56
N GLU A 62 -8.14 -8.45 2.60
CA GLU A 62 -9.01 -8.90 1.50
C GLU A 62 -8.72 -8.10 0.21
N HIS A 63 -8.69 -6.77 0.29
CA HIS A 63 -8.31 -5.90 -0.84
C HIS A 63 -6.93 -6.25 -1.42
N ALA A 64 -5.94 -6.45 -0.56
CA ALA A 64 -4.60 -6.82 -0.98
C ALA A 64 -4.59 -8.18 -1.70
N SER A 65 -5.27 -9.18 -1.13
CA SER A 65 -5.41 -10.50 -1.73
C SER A 65 -6.05 -10.43 -3.13
N ASP A 66 -7.14 -9.67 -3.27
CA ASP A 66 -7.84 -9.51 -4.55
C ASP A 66 -7.03 -8.75 -5.61
N LEU A 67 -6.15 -7.83 -5.20
CA LEU A 67 -5.24 -7.16 -6.13
C LEU A 67 -4.21 -8.13 -6.70
N GLY A 68 -3.61 -8.99 -5.86
CA GLY A 68 -2.61 -9.98 -6.27
C GLY A 68 -1.35 -9.38 -6.92
N LYS A 69 -0.53 -10.23 -7.55
CA LYS A 69 0.80 -9.89 -8.12
C LYS A 69 1.80 -9.32 -7.10
N HIS A 70 1.63 -9.66 -5.83
CA HIS A 70 2.54 -9.26 -4.77
C HIS A 70 2.46 -10.22 -3.59
N THR A 71 3.48 -10.16 -2.75
CA THR A 71 3.48 -10.70 -1.39
C THR A 71 3.33 -9.56 -0.39
N ILE A 72 2.57 -9.77 0.68
CA ILE A 72 2.46 -8.83 1.80
C ILE A 72 3.57 -9.15 2.80
N ASP A 73 4.53 -8.24 2.92
CA ASP A 73 5.61 -8.36 3.91
C ASP A 73 5.13 -7.91 5.31
N GLY A 74 4.10 -7.05 5.38
CA GLY A 74 3.49 -6.66 6.65
C GLY A 74 2.31 -5.71 6.52
N ILE A 75 1.46 -5.70 7.55
CA ILE A 75 0.40 -4.70 7.76
C ILE A 75 0.53 -4.19 9.18
N PHE A 76 0.54 -2.87 9.34
CA PHE A 76 0.79 -2.21 10.60
C PHE A 76 -0.18 -1.03 10.77
N GLU A 77 -0.73 -0.88 11.97
CA GLU A 77 -1.45 0.34 12.35
C GLU A 77 -0.47 1.51 12.44
N ILE A 78 -0.83 2.66 11.85
CA ILE A 78 -0.03 3.89 11.97
C ILE A 78 -0.52 4.63 13.21
N ALA A 79 0.32 4.71 14.24
CA ALA A 79 -0.01 5.43 15.47
C ALA A 79 0.14 6.95 15.34
N GLY A 80 0.85 7.43 14.31
CA GLY A 80 1.07 8.83 14.02
C GLY A 80 2.30 9.05 13.13
N ASP A 81 2.38 10.25 12.56
CA ASP A 81 3.52 10.71 11.77
C ASP A 81 4.33 11.72 12.59
N VAL A 82 5.66 11.64 12.48
CA VAL A 82 6.58 12.57 13.16
C VAL A 82 7.62 13.08 12.19
N THR A 83 8.08 14.29 12.45
CA THR A 83 9.14 14.99 11.71
C THR A 83 10.23 15.44 12.69
N PRO A 84 11.44 15.77 12.23
CA PRO A 84 12.48 16.30 13.13
C PRO A 84 12.05 17.54 13.92
N ALA A 85 11.06 18.31 13.43
CA ALA A 85 10.55 19.50 14.11
C ALA A 85 9.71 19.20 15.37
N ASP A 86 9.25 17.96 15.53
CA ASP A 86 8.43 17.55 16.68
C ASP A 86 9.26 17.24 17.93
N PHE A 87 10.60 17.27 17.82
CA PHE A 87 11.52 16.87 18.89
C PHE A 87 12.45 18.01 19.31
N PRO A 88 12.70 18.17 20.62
CA PRO A 88 13.65 19.16 21.12
C PRO A 88 15.10 18.76 20.77
N VAL A 89 15.93 19.78 20.56
CA VAL A 89 17.40 19.66 20.42
C VAL A 89 18.12 19.80 21.76
#